data_AF-A0A419VXP3-F1
#
_entry.id   AF-A0A419VXP3-F1
#
_cell.length_a   1.000
_cell.length_b   1.000
_cell.length_c   1.000
_cell.angle_alpha   90.00
_cell.angle_beta   90.00
_cell.angle_gamma   90.00
#
_symmetry.space_group_name_H-M   'P 1'
#
loop_
_entity.id
_entity.type
_entity.pdbx_description
1 polymer ?
#
loop_
_entity_poly.entity_id
_entity_poly.type
_entity_poly.pdbx_seq_one_letter_code
_entity_poly.pdbx_strand_id
1 'polypeptide(L)'
;MVSGYKKDGEYKRGYKYATITLVGDYAPIVLGIEPVKEDSAWEPENSPSYSKADLVSRLLDQAEQFVDLDIVMFDRGYYVNRVYADVHERGLTYLSPVPTYEDDLAAIQNIQEHPTADEAVKHDVPFGIDGKIHHEAEFLYAPSTSDDADGKYAVFVTNQDRVEPEEISSVMNGYSRRWDIENQYKSIKDFMPKTSSTDYRLRLCNFALSTLIYNLWRLTDYLIKVALDEPIRSPPVITAKTFVRALGDFLREFG
;
A
#
# COMPACT_ATOMS: atom_id res chain seq x y z
N MET A 1 -2.59 0.75 22.19
CA MET A 1 -2.28 0.95 20.76
C MET A 1 -0.85 0.49 20.52
N VAL A 2 -0.50 -0.73 20.90
CA VAL A 2 0.82 -1.30 20.59
C VAL A 2 0.52 -2.56 19.81
N SER A 3 1.26 -2.80 18.73
CA SER A 3 1.06 -3.97 17.88
C SER A 3 2.32 -4.81 17.88
N GLY A 4 2.13 -6.12 17.83
CA GLY A 4 3.22 -7.08 17.68
C GLY A 4 3.76 -7.06 16.24
N TYR A 5 5.08 -7.11 16.07
CA TYR A 5 5.69 -7.36 14.77
C TYR A 5 6.92 -8.25 14.94
N LYS A 6 7.21 -9.07 13.94
CA LYS A 6 8.40 -9.93 13.95
C LYS A 6 9.57 -9.18 13.30
N LYS A 7 10.71 -9.14 13.97
CA LYS A 7 11.95 -8.58 13.42
C LYS A 7 13.13 -9.41 13.90
N ASP A 8 13.95 -9.88 12.96
CA ASP A 8 15.12 -10.73 13.23
C ASP A 8 14.76 -12.01 14.00
N GLY A 9 13.60 -12.60 13.71
CA GLY A 9 13.10 -13.80 14.39
C GLY A 9 12.41 -13.54 15.74
N GLU A 10 12.53 -12.34 16.31
CA GLU A 10 11.95 -11.98 17.61
C GLU A 10 10.63 -11.21 17.48
N TYR A 11 9.73 -11.44 18.44
CA TYR A 11 8.52 -10.63 18.59
C TYR A 11 8.87 -9.30 19.27
N LYS A 12 8.76 -8.21 18.52
CA LYS A 12 8.93 -6.84 18.99
C LYS A 12 7.58 -6.14 19.07
N ARG A 13 7.56 -5.04 19.81
CA ARG A 13 6.39 -4.21 20.05
C ARG A 13 6.62 -2.84 19.45
N GLY A 14 5.64 -2.34 18.70
CA GLY A 14 5.76 -1.05 18.05
C GLY A 14 4.41 -0.42 17.77
N TYR A 15 4.45 0.86 17.40
CA TYR A 15 3.31 1.56 16.86
C TYR A 15 3.21 1.26 15.37
N LYS A 16 2.03 0.84 14.91
CA LYS A 16 1.73 0.61 13.51
C LYS A 16 0.81 1.74 13.01
N TYR A 17 1.12 2.22 11.82
CA TYR A 17 0.34 3.22 11.11
C TYR A 17 0.11 2.70 9.69
N ALA A 18 -1.08 2.92 9.17
CA ALA A 18 -1.43 2.68 7.79
C ALA A 18 -1.49 4.02 7.07
N THR A 19 -1.10 4.03 5.81
CA THR A 19 -1.14 5.22 4.96
C THR A 19 -1.74 4.87 3.62
N ILE A 20 -2.42 5.83 3.01
CA ILE A 20 -2.78 5.81 1.60
C ILE A 20 -1.94 6.84 0.87
N THR A 21 -1.34 6.43 -0.24
CA THR A 21 -0.32 7.20 -0.96
C THR A 21 -0.62 7.15 -2.45
N LEU A 22 -0.51 8.29 -3.15
CA LEU A 22 -0.52 8.33 -4.61
C LEU A 22 0.66 7.55 -5.19
N VAL A 23 0.39 6.65 -6.12
CA VAL A 23 1.41 5.80 -6.79
C VAL A 23 1.22 5.82 -8.29
N GLY A 24 2.09 5.13 -9.03
CA GLY A 24 2.05 5.07 -10.48
C GLY A 24 2.87 6.20 -11.10
N ASP A 25 2.24 7.05 -11.91
CA ASP A 25 2.90 8.15 -12.61
C ASP A 25 2.85 9.49 -11.86
N TYR A 26 2.29 9.47 -10.66
CA TYR A 26 2.20 10.62 -9.77
C TYR A 26 3.38 10.72 -8.82
N ALA A 27 3.62 11.92 -8.29
CA ALA A 27 4.53 12.09 -7.18
C ALA A 27 3.98 11.31 -5.96
N PRO A 28 4.83 10.59 -5.20
CA PRO A 28 4.39 9.83 -4.04
C PRO A 28 3.99 10.77 -2.91
N ILE A 29 2.70 11.12 -2.85
CA ILE A 29 2.11 12.00 -1.83
C ILE A 29 1.21 11.16 -0.93
N VAL A 30 1.42 11.26 0.38
CA VAL A 30 0.56 10.60 1.37
C VAL A 30 -0.72 11.41 1.54
N LEU A 31 -1.88 10.79 1.33
CA LEU A 31 -3.19 11.45 1.40
C LEU A 31 -3.93 11.20 2.72
N GLY A 32 -3.57 10.13 3.42
CA GLY A 32 -4.23 9.75 4.67
C GLY A 32 -3.31 8.93 5.58
N ILE A 33 -3.57 9.05 6.89
CA ILE A 33 -2.84 8.31 7.93
C ILE A 33 -3.87 7.81 8.94
N GLU A 34 -3.89 6.50 9.14
CA GLU A 34 -4.74 5.85 10.13
C GLU A 34 -3.88 5.04 11.09
N PRO A 35 -4.09 5.16 12.39
CA PRO A 35 -3.39 4.31 13.33
C PRO A 35 -3.98 2.91 13.37
N VAL A 36 -3.11 1.92 13.43
CA VAL A 36 -3.50 0.53 13.45
C VAL A 36 -3.63 0.08 14.90
N LYS A 37 -4.81 -0.44 15.25
CA LYS A 37 -5.01 -1.18 16.50
C LYS A 37 -5.51 -2.59 16.21
N GLU A 38 -4.57 -3.52 16.18
CA GLU A 38 -4.82 -4.94 15.99
C GLU A 38 -5.48 -5.54 17.23
N ASP A 39 -6.42 -6.46 17.01
CA ASP A 39 -6.91 -7.33 18.06
C ASP A 39 -5.82 -8.33 18.44
N SER A 40 -5.19 -8.10 19.59
CA SER A 40 -4.03 -8.86 20.02
C SER A 40 -4.41 -9.76 21.19
N ALA A 41 -4.06 -11.06 21.11
CA ALA A 41 -4.38 -12.06 22.13
C ALA A 41 -3.86 -11.75 23.56
N TRP A 42 -2.96 -10.78 23.70
CA TRP A 42 -2.43 -10.32 24.99
C TRP A 42 -3.15 -9.08 25.54
N GLU A 43 -3.98 -8.41 24.75
CA GLU A 43 -4.86 -7.34 25.24
C GLU A 43 -6.12 -7.98 25.87
N PRO A 44 -6.75 -7.32 26.87
CA PRO A 44 -8.04 -7.77 27.39
C PRO A 44 -9.09 -7.93 26.27
N GLU A 45 -9.99 -8.92 26.36
CA GLU A 45 -10.99 -9.23 25.31
C GLU A 45 -11.84 -8.02 24.88
N ASN A 46 -12.10 -7.07 25.79
CA ASN A 46 -12.88 -5.86 25.49
C ASN A 46 -12.02 -4.67 25.02
N SER A 47 -10.78 -4.92 24.61
CA SER A 47 -9.91 -3.87 24.10
C SER A 47 -10.42 -3.42 22.73
N PRO A 48 -10.53 -2.10 22.48
CA PRO A 48 -11.00 -1.64 21.19
C PRO A 48 -10.02 -2.10 20.11
N SER A 49 -10.49 -2.63 19.00
CA SER A 49 -9.68 -2.89 17.81
C SER A 49 -10.41 -2.29 16.61
N TYR A 50 -9.68 -2.08 15.52
CA TYR A 50 -10.29 -1.65 14.26
C TYR A 50 -10.12 -2.76 13.25
N SER A 51 -11.22 -3.13 12.58
CA SER A 51 -11.11 -4.05 11.46
C SER A 51 -10.27 -3.41 10.35
N LYS A 52 -9.61 -4.23 9.53
CA LYS A 52 -8.89 -3.73 8.36
C LYS A 52 -9.81 -3.01 7.39
N ALA A 53 -11.06 -3.46 7.29
CA ALA A 53 -12.11 -2.84 6.49
C ALA A 53 -12.39 -1.40 6.96
N ASP A 54 -12.66 -1.20 8.26
CA ASP A 54 -12.91 0.15 8.80
C ASP A 54 -11.70 1.07 8.61
N LEU A 55 -10.50 0.54 8.79
CA LEU A 55 -9.26 1.28 8.60
C LEU A 55 -9.07 1.70 7.13
N VAL A 56 -9.29 0.79 6.18
CA VAL A 56 -9.20 1.10 4.74
C VAL A 56 -10.29 2.09 4.35
N SER A 57 -11.53 1.91 4.81
CA SER A 57 -12.63 2.84 4.55
C SER A 57 -12.27 4.26 4.98
N ARG A 58 -11.72 4.47 6.18
CA ARG A 58 -11.31 5.81 6.64
C ARG A 58 -10.16 6.39 5.82
N LEU A 59 -9.21 5.57 5.37
CA LEU A 59 -8.14 6.02 4.48
C LEU A 59 -8.70 6.47 3.12
N LEU A 60 -9.66 5.73 2.55
CA LEU A 60 -10.32 6.10 1.30
C LEU A 60 -11.11 7.41 1.48
N ASP A 61 -11.88 7.54 2.56
CA ASP A 61 -12.60 8.78 2.88
C ASP A 61 -11.68 10.00 3.03
N GLN A 62 -10.44 9.79 3.53
CA GLN A 62 -9.43 10.84 3.60
C GLN A 62 -8.86 11.17 2.21
N ALA A 63 -8.54 10.16 1.39
CA ALA A 63 -7.97 10.37 0.07
C ALA A 63 -8.95 11.03 -0.91
N GLU A 64 -10.21 10.62 -0.89
CA GLU A 64 -11.28 11.13 -1.75
C GLU A 64 -11.61 12.61 -1.48
N GLN A 65 -11.16 13.19 -0.36
CA GLN A 65 -11.25 14.64 -0.12
C GLN A 65 -10.29 15.45 -1.02
N PHE A 66 -9.26 14.81 -1.57
CA PHE A 66 -8.18 15.47 -2.30
C PHE A 66 -8.13 15.08 -3.78
N VAL A 67 -8.50 13.85 -4.12
CA VAL A 67 -8.38 13.29 -5.47
C VAL A 67 -9.54 12.32 -5.76
N ASP A 68 -9.89 12.19 -7.04
CA ASP A 68 -10.69 11.07 -7.51
C ASP A 68 -9.80 9.81 -7.58
N LEU A 69 -10.32 8.67 -7.15
CA LEU A 69 -9.61 7.40 -7.14
C LEU A 69 -10.18 6.49 -8.22
N ASP A 70 -9.30 5.85 -8.98
CA ASP A 70 -9.69 4.81 -9.96
C ASP A 70 -9.28 3.41 -9.45
N ILE A 71 -8.04 3.30 -8.97
CA ILE A 71 -7.40 2.03 -8.58
C ILE A 71 -6.76 2.15 -7.20
N VAL A 72 -7.04 1.17 -6.33
CA VAL A 72 -6.45 1.04 -5.00
C VAL A 72 -5.57 -0.23 -4.95
N MET A 73 -4.28 -0.05 -4.68
CA MET A 73 -3.33 -1.16 -4.60
C MET A 73 -3.06 -1.54 -3.14
N PHE A 74 -3.24 -2.82 -2.82
CA PHE A 74 -3.04 -3.36 -1.48
C PHE A 74 -1.79 -4.21 -1.38
N ASP A 75 -1.26 -4.34 -0.17
CA ASP A 75 -0.27 -5.37 0.15
C ASP A 75 -0.98 -6.66 0.60
N ARG A 76 -0.29 -7.81 0.59
CA ARG A 76 -0.82 -9.14 1.00
C ARG A 76 -1.49 -9.11 2.37
N GLY A 77 -1.02 -8.23 3.26
CA GLY A 77 -1.60 -8.04 4.59
C GLY A 77 -3.04 -7.52 4.60
N TYR A 78 -3.57 -7.01 3.48
CA TYR A 78 -4.94 -6.52 3.36
C TYR A 78 -5.87 -7.46 2.58
N TYR A 79 -5.43 -8.69 2.29
CA TYR A 79 -6.25 -9.73 1.68
C TYR A 79 -7.38 -10.17 2.61
N VAL A 80 -8.50 -9.43 2.60
CA VAL A 80 -9.68 -9.63 3.44
C VAL A 80 -10.93 -9.31 2.62
N ASN A 81 -11.87 -10.26 2.51
CA ASN A 81 -13.08 -10.11 1.67
C ASN A 81 -13.84 -8.80 1.91
N ARG A 82 -13.99 -8.39 3.17
CA ARG A 82 -14.70 -7.15 3.52
C ARG A 82 -14.00 -5.90 2.98
N VAL A 83 -12.67 -5.87 2.96
CA VAL A 83 -11.91 -4.76 2.36
C VAL A 83 -12.23 -4.64 0.87
N TYR A 84 -12.25 -5.76 0.14
CA TYR A 84 -12.55 -5.78 -1.29
C TYR A 84 -14.01 -5.43 -1.59
N ALA A 85 -14.94 -5.91 -0.77
CA ALA A 85 -16.34 -5.52 -0.87
C ALA A 85 -16.52 -4.01 -0.70
N ASP A 86 -15.93 -3.40 0.34
CA ASP A 86 -16.04 -1.96 0.57
C ASP A 86 -15.43 -1.14 -0.59
N VAL A 87 -14.32 -1.59 -1.19
CA VAL A 87 -13.72 -0.93 -2.37
C VAL A 87 -14.61 -1.09 -3.61
N HIS A 88 -15.16 -2.29 -3.83
CA HIS A 88 -16.07 -2.57 -4.93
C HIS A 88 -17.38 -1.76 -4.83
N GLU A 89 -17.96 -1.64 -3.63
CA GLU A 89 -19.16 -0.85 -3.37
C GLU A 89 -18.95 0.65 -3.67
N ARG A 90 -17.71 1.14 -3.56
CA ARG A 90 -17.32 2.51 -3.96
C ARG A 90 -17.14 2.68 -5.47
N GLY A 91 -17.22 1.62 -6.26
CA GLY A 91 -16.96 1.65 -7.70
C GLY A 91 -15.47 1.76 -8.05
N LEU A 92 -14.57 1.45 -7.11
CA LEU A 92 -13.13 1.49 -7.30
C LEU A 92 -12.61 0.12 -7.74
N THR A 93 -11.52 0.12 -8.51
CA THR A 93 -10.78 -1.11 -8.82
C THR A 93 -9.77 -1.39 -7.71
N TYR A 94 -9.70 -2.61 -7.19
CA TYR A 94 -8.61 -3.04 -6.31
C TYR A 94 -7.61 -3.91 -7.05
N LEU A 95 -6.35 -3.86 -6.64
CA LEU A 95 -5.32 -4.80 -7.06
C LEU A 95 -4.51 -5.23 -5.85
N SER A 96 -4.45 -6.53 -5.58
CA SER A 96 -3.72 -7.06 -4.43
C SER A 96 -3.01 -8.36 -4.77
N PRO A 97 -1.79 -8.58 -4.27
CA PRO A 97 -1.22 -9.91 -4.25
C PRO A 97 -2.03 -10.83 -3.31
N VAL A 98 -2.15 -12.09 -3.68
CA VAL A 98 -2.84 -13.13 -2.93
C VAL A 98 -1.83 -13.89 -2.05
N PRO A 99 -2.13 -14.21 -0.77
CA PRO A 99 -1.32 -15.15 0.00
C PRO A 99 -1.34 -16.53 -0.67
N THR A 100 -0.20 -17.22 -0.78
CA THR A 100 -0.14 -18.53 -1.46
C THR A 100 -1.03 -19.55 -0.76
N TYR A 101 -2.06 -20.06 -1.44
CA TYR A 101 -2.96 -21.11 -0.94
C TYR A 101 -2.85 -22.41 -1.76
N GLU A 102 -3.29 -23.53 -1.17
CA GLU A 102 -3.28 -24.85 -1.81
C GLU A 102 -4.16 -24.91 -3.08
N ASP A 103 -5.24 -24.11 -3.16
CA ASP A 103 -6.15 -24.09 -4.32
C ASP A 103 -5.54 -23.46 -5.58
N ASP A 104 -4.53 -22.59 -5.42
CA ASP A 104 -3.80 -22.00 -6.54
C ASP A 104 -2.79 -22.98 -7.15
N LEU A 105 -2.41 -24.04 -6.43
CA LEU A 105 -1.43 -25.02 -6.90
C LEU A 105 -1.93 -25.76 -8.15
N ALA A 106 -3.23 -26.05 -8.25
CA ALA A 106 -3.81 -26.71 -9.41
C ALA A 106 -3.79 -25.81 -10.65
N ALA A 107 -4.11 -24.52 -10.49
CA ALA A 107 -4.00 -23.55 -11.58
C ALA A 107 -2.53 -23.40 -12.03
N ILE A 108 -1.61 -23.26 -11.07
CA ILE A 108 -0.17 -23.16 -11.34
C ILE A 108 0.37 -24.44 -12.03
N GLN A 109 -0.07 -25.63 -11.62
CA GLN A 109 0.29 -26.88 -12.28
C GLN A 109 -0.18 -26.92 -13.73
N ASN A 110 -1.44 -26.55 -14.00
CA ASN A 110 -1.97 -26.48 -15.35
C ASN A 110 -1.19 -25.51 -16.25
N ILE A 111 -0.76 -24.35 -15.71
CA ILE A 111 0.09 -23.41 -16.45
C ILE A 111 1.45 -24.07 -16.76
N GLN A 112 2.08 -24.71 -15.76
CA GLN A 112 3.38 -25.38 -15.94
C GLN A 112 3.34 -26.56 -16.92
N GLU A 113 2.20 -27.24 -17.06
CA GLU A 113 2.00 -28.32 -18.02
C GLU A 113 1.67 -27.82 -19.43
N HIS A 114 1.29 -26.55 -19.57
CA HIS A 114 0.98 -25.95 -20.87
C HIS A 114 2.26 -25.73 -21.67
N PRO A 115 2.31 -26.10 -22.96
CA PRO A 115 3.55 -26.08 -23.75
C PRO A 115 4.12 -24.68 -24.02
N THR A 116 3.29 -23.62 -23.90
CA THR A 116 3.67 -22.25 -24.28
C THR A 116 3.10 -21.15 -23.37
N ALA A 117 2.31 -21.49 -22.35
CA ALA A 117 1.64 -20.47 -21.53
C ALA A 117 2.41 -20.32 -20.22
N ASP A 118 2.91 -19.13 -19.95
CA ASP A 118 3.60 -18.78 -18.71
C ASP A 118 2.75 -17.85 -17.83
N GLU A 119 1.57 -17.43 -18.29
CA GLU A 119 0.62 -16.58 -17.59
C GLU A 119 -0.80 -17.14 -17.77
N ALA A 120 -1.69 -16.90 -16.80
CA ALA A 120 -3.09 -17.28 -16.93
C ALA A 120 -4.01 -16.38 -16.10
N VAL A 121 -5.27 -16.34 -16.50
CA VAL A 121 -6.36 -15.70 -15.76
C VAL A 121 -7.37 -16.75 -15.35
N LYS A 122 -7.80 -16.67 -14.08
CA LYS A 122 -8.96 -17.40 -13.59
C LYS A 122 -10.09 -16.39 -13.35
N HIS A 123 -11.09 -16.49 -14.22
CA HIS A 123 -12.26 -15.64 -14.24
C HIS A 123 -13.27 -15.98 -13.14
N ASP A 124 -14.14 -15.01 -12.86
CA ASP A 124 -15.37 -15.14 -12.09
C ASP A 124 -15.17 -15.74 -10.69
N VAL A 125 -14.06 -15.40 -10.01
CA VAL A 125 -13.77 -15.92 -8.66
C VAL A 125 -14.68 -15.25 -7.64
N PRO A 126 -15.57 -15.98 -6.95
CA PRO A 126 -16.59 -15.36 -6.10
C PRO A 126 -16.01 -14.89 -4.77
N PHE A 127 -16.21 -13.61 -4.45
CA PHE A 127 -15.95 -13.04 -3.12
C PHE A 127 -17.23 -12.94 -2.31
N GLY A 128 -17.26 -13.64 -1.17
CA GLY A 128 -18.43 -13.70 -0.30
C GLY A 128 -18.37 -12.78 0.90
N ILE A 129 -19.53 -12.20 1.26
CA ILE A 129 -19.82 -11.50 2.51
C ILE A 129 -21.03 -12.17 3.16
N ASP A 130 -20.94 -12.49 4.45
CA ASP A 130 -22.02 -13.12 5.23
C ASP A 130 -22.65 -14.35 4.57
N GLY A 131 -21.81 -15.17 3.92
CA GLY A 131 -22.23 -16.40 3.25
C GLY A 131 -22.92 -16.22 1.89
N LYS A 132 -22.97 -14.99 1.35
CA LYS A 132 -23.48 -14.70 0.00
C LYS A 132 -22.38 -14.18 -0.89
N ILE A 133 -22.42 -14.54 -2.17
CA ILE A 133 -21.55 -13.94 -3.18
C ILE A 133 -21.91 -12.45 -3.26
N HIS A 134 -20.90 -11.60 -3.08
CA HIS A 134 -21.02 -10.15 -3.18
C HIS A 134 -20.66 -9.67 -4.59
N HIS A 135 -19.51 -10.10 -5.09
CA HIS A 135 -18.99 -9.81 -6.42
C HIS A 135 -18.03 -10.91 -6.85
N GLU A 136 -17.66 -10.89 -8.13
CA GLU A 136 -16.66 -11.76 -8.72
C GLU A 136 -15.37 -10.97 -9.01
N ALA A 137 -14.27 -11.69 -9.13
CA ALA A 137 -12.94 -11.12 -9.32
C ALA A 137 -12.08 -12.00 -10.24
N GLU A 138 -11.06 -11.37 -10.80
CA GLU A 138 -10.07 -11.99 -11.67
C GLU A 138 -8.83 -12.36 -10.85
N PHE A 139 -8.39 -13.61 -10.98
CA PHE A 139 -7.12 -14.08 -10.42
C PHE A 139 -6.08 -14.17 -11.52
N LEU A 140 -5.00 -13.40 -11.38
CA LEU A 140 -3.94 -13.29 -12.37
C LEU A 140 -2.72 -14.07 -11.89
N TYR A 141 -2.26 -15.01 -12.71
CA TYR A 141 -1.11 -15.86 -12.44
C TYR A 141 0.02 -15.47 -13.39
N ALA A 142 1.19 -15.14 -12.85
CA ALA A 142 2.36 -14.82 -13.66
C ALA A 142 3.64 -15.35 -13.00
N PRO A 143 4.75 -15.51 -13.75
CA PRO A 143 6.00 -15.98 -13.19
C PRO A 143 6.52 -15.02 -12.12
N SER A 144 6.98 -15.57 -11.00
CA SER A 144 7.62 -14.76 -9.97
C SER A 144 8.97 -14.26 -10.48
N THR A 145 9.19 -12.94 -10.42
CA THR A 145 10.51 -12.33 -10.72
C THR A 145 11.46 -12.32 -9.52
N SER A 146 10.98 -12.75 -8.35
CA SER A 146 11.81 -12.85 -7.13
C SER A 146 12.18 -14.31 -6.88
N ASP A 147 13.48 -14.57 -6.71
CA ASP A 147 14.03 -15.89 -6.35
C ASP A 147 13.61 -16.36 -4.93
N ASP A 148 12.90 -15.53 -4.15
CA ASP A 148 12.81 -15.62 -2.69
C ASP A 148 11.40 -15.88 -2.10
N ALA A 149 10.42 -16.41 -2.84
CA ALA A 149 9.12 -16.70 -2.22
C ALA A 149 8.44 -17.96 -2.76
N ASP A 150 8.71 -19.11 -2.13
CA ASP A 150 7.84 -20.32 -1.98
C ASP A 150 7.01 -20.83 -3.19
N GLY A 151 7.28 -20.39 -4.41
CA GLY A 151 6.53 -20.77 -5.61
C GLY A 151 7.08 -20.11 -6.87
N LYS A 152 6.99 -20.80 -8.01
CA LYS A 152 7.42 -20.29 -9.32
C LYS A 152 6.54 -19.14 -9.85
N TYR A 153 5.41 -18.85 -9.21
CA TYR A 153 4.37 -17.94 -9.68
C TYR A 153 3.94 -16.95 -8.60
N ALA A 154 3.67 -15.72 -9.01
CA ALA A 154 2.96 -14.71 -8.23
C ALA A 154 1.48 -14.71 -8.62
N VAL A 155 0.60 -14.56 -7.63
CA VAL A 155 -0.85 -14.50 -7.83
C VAL A 155 -1.37 -13.15 -7.38
N PHE A 156 -2.17 -12.51 -8.21
CA PHE A 156 -2.86 -11.25 -7.94
C PHE A 156 -4.36 -11.41 -8.08
N VAL A 157 -5.11 -10.56 -7.39
CA VAL A 157 -6.56 -10.47 -7.49
C VAL A 157 -6.97 -9.03 -7.83
N THR A 158 -7.95 -8.89 -8.72
CA THR A 158 -8.55 -7.61 -9.12
C THR A 158 -10.05 -7.76 -9.40
N ASN A 159 -10.86 -6.73 -9.15
CA ASN A 159 -12.26 -6.65 -9.60
C ASN A 159 -12.42 -5.88 -10.92
N GLN A 160 -11.33 -5.69 -11.67
CA GLN A 160 -11.41 -5.16 -13.02
C GLN A 160 -12.30 -6.09 -13.87
N ASP A 161 -13.21 -5.49 -14.64
CA ASP A 161 -14.11 -6.23 -15.53
C ASP A 161 -13.28 -6.93 -16.62
N ARG A 162 -13.18 -8.26 -16.48
CA ARG A 162 -12.60 -9.21 -17.43
C ARG A 162 -11.19 -8.85 -17.94
N VAL A 163 -10.18 -9.43 -17.30
CA VAL A 163 -8.77 -9.27 -17.68
C VAL A 163 -8.35 -10.40 -18.63
N GLU A 164 -7.78 -10.09 -19.78
CA GLU A 164 -7.22 -11.10 -20.69
C GLU A 164 -5.76 -11.41 -20.35
N PRO A 165 -5.22 -12.60 -20.69
CA PRO A 165 -3.84 -12.97 -20.40
C PRO A 165 -2.80 -11.94 -20.87
N GLU A 166 -3.00 -11.33 -22.04
CA GLU A 166 -2.09 -10.31 -22.58
C GLU A 166 -2.04 -9.02 -21.74
N GLU A 167 -3.02 -8.80 -20.87
CA GLU A 167 -3.12 -7.63 -20.00
C GLU A 167 -2.44 -7.84 -18.64
N ILE A 168 -2.14 -9.08 -18.25
CA ILE A 168 -1.54 -9.44 -16.94
C ILE A 168 -0.26 -8.63 -16.71
N SER A 169 0.63 -8.64 -17.71
CA SER A 169 1.87 -7.87 -17.68
C SER A 169 1.65 -6.37 -17.45
N SER A 170 0.59 -5.79 -18.03
CA SER A 170 0.25 -4.37 -17.82
C SER A 170 -0.22 -4.10 -16.39
N VAL A 171 -1.13 -4.93 -15.88
CA VAL A 171 -1.66 -4.84 -14.51
C VAL A 171 -0.54 -4.98 -13.48
N MET A 172 0.34 -5.98 -13.66
CA MET A 172 1.49 -6.21 -12.78
C MET A 172 2.55 -5.11 -12.86
N ASN A 173 2.79 -4.56 -14.06
CA ASN A 173 3.65 -3.41 -14.22
C ASN A 173 3.10 -2.17 -13.51
N GLY A 174 1.77 -2.02 -13.42
CA GLY A 174 1.14 -1.01 -12.58
C GLY A 174 1.47 -1.23 -11.10
N TYR A 175 1.29 -2.47 -10.62
CA TYR A 175 1.57 -2.83 -9.22
C TYR A 175 3.04 -2.62 -8.83
N SER A 176 4.00 -2.95 -9.71
CA SER A 176 5.43 -2.78 -9.41
C SER A 176 5.82 -1.32 -9.17
N ARG A 177 5.08 -0.35 -9.71
CA ARG A 177 5.29 1.09 -9.43
C ARG A 177 4.96 1.47 -7.98
N ARG A 178 4.29 0.59 -7.22
CA ARG A 178 4.09 0.75 -5.76
C ARG A 178 5.40 0.68 -4.97
N TRP A 179 6.48 0.13 -5.54
CA TRP A 179 7.78 0.01 -4.85
C TRP A 179 8.31 1.34 -4.30
N ASP A 180 7.91 2.47 -4.90
CA ASP A 180 8.24 3.81 -4.41
C ASP A 180 7.74 4.08 -2.97
N ILE A 181 6.72 3.37 -2.49
CA ILE A 181 6.23 3.45 -1.10
C ILE A 181 7.31 3.00 -0.09
N GLU A 182 8.11 1.98 -0.39
CA GLU A 182 9.16 1.56 0.53
C GLU A 182 10.23 2.63 0.72
N ASN A 183 10.63 3.27 -0.38
CA ASN A 183 11.56 4.39 -0.36
C ASN A 183 10.95 5.60 0.33
N GLN A 184 9.65 5.87 0.11
CA GLN A 184 8.88 6.88 0.85
C GLN A 184 8.98 6.66 2.37
N TYR A 185 8.72 5.45 2.87
CA TYR A 185 8.80 5.17 4.31
C TYR A 185 10.20 5.38 4.88
N LYS A 186 11.26 5.09 4.10
CA LYS A 186 12.64 5.40 4.50
C LYS A 186 12.83 6.92 4.61
N SER A 187 12.41 7.69 3.60
CA SER A 187 12.50 9.16 3.63
C SER A 187 11.67 9.81 4.74
N ILE A 188 10.45 9.33 5.03
CA ILE A 188 9.64 9.83 6.14
C ILE A 188 10.37 9.66 7.47
N LYS A 189 11.03 8.52 7.67
CA LYS A 189 11.82 8.26 8.89
C LYS A 189 13.00 9.22 9.04
N ASP A 190 13.59 9.70 7.95
CA ASP A 190 14.68 10.69 8.00
C ASP A 190 14.20 12.05 8.52
N PHE A 191 12.91 12.38 8.34
CA PHE A 191 12.29 13.57 8.92
C PHE A 191 11.77 13.35 10.35
N MET A 192 11.92 12.16 10.92
CA MET A 192 11.35 11.83 12.23
C MET A 192 12.19 12.39 13.38
N PRO A 193 11.60 13.22 14.26
CA PRO A 193 12.29 13.67 15.46
C PRO A 193 12.62 12.49 16.38
N LYS A 194 13.86 12.47 16.91
CA LYS A 194 14.22 11.51 17.96
C LYS A 194 13.45 11.86 19.23
N THR A 195 12.69 10.90 19.76
CA THR A 195 11.96 11.04 21.01
C THR A 195 12.08 9.78 21.86
N SER A 196 12.23 9.96 23.17
CA SER A 196 12.17 8.88 24.17
C SER A 196 10.75 8.64 24.68
N SER A 197 9.79 9.51 24.36
CA SER A 197 8.41 9.39 24.83
C SER A 197 7.78 8.09 24.33
N THR A 198 7.10 7.39 25.23
CA THR A 198 6.28 6.22 24.91
C THR A 198 4.83 6.60 24.69
N ASP A 199 4.44 7.87 24.85
CA ASP A 199 3.07 8.31 24.59
C ASP A 199 2.74 8.16 23.10
N TYR A 200 1.74 7.33 22.83
CA TYR A 200 1.23 7.07 21.49
C TYR A 200 0.83 8.35 20.74
N ARG A 201 0.21 9.33 21.43
CA ARG A 201 -0.25 10.59 20.81
C ARG A 201 0.92 11.40 20.29
N LEU A 202 1.99 11.48 21.08
CA LEU A 202 3.23 12.14 20.66
C LEU A 202 3.90 11.40 19.50
N ARG A 203 3.87 10.06 19.50
CA ARG A 203 4.42 9.24 18.41
C ARG A 203 3.63 9.40 17.11
N LEU A 204 2.30 9.40 17.18
CA LEU A 204 1.45 9.68 16.03
C LEU A 204 1.66 11.11 15.51
N CYS A 205 1.68 12.10 16.40
CA CYS A 205 1.93 13.49 16.02
C CYS A 205 3.27 13.65 15.30
N ASN A 206 4.33 13.05 15.83
CA ASN A 206 5.64 13.05 15.17
C ASN A 206 5.59 12.38 13.79
N PHE A 207 4.92 11.22 13.67
CA PHE A 207 4.78 10.54 12.39
C PHE A 207 4.01 11.40 11.37
N ALA A 208 2.87 11.98 11.78
CA ALA A 208 2.08 12.87 10.93
C ALA A 208 2.86 14.11 10.49
N LEU A 209 3.60 14.74 11.41
CA LEU A 209 4.45 15.90 11.08
C LEU A 209 5.57 15.54 10.09
N SER A 210 6.23 14.40 10.29
CA SER A 210 7.26 13.92 9.36
C SER A 210 6.69 13.60 7.97
N THR A 211 5.49 13.02 7.91
CA THR A 211 4.77 12.79 6.66
C THR A 211 4.39 14.11 5.98
N LEU A 212 3.98 15.13 6.73
CA LEU A 212 3.70 16.45 6.18
C LEU A 212 4.95 17.09 5.57
N ILE A 213 6.09 17.05 6.28
CA ILE A 213 7.36 17.57 5.77
C ILE A 213 7.80 16.81 4.51
N TYR A 214 7.62 15.48 4.50
CA TYR A 214 7.86 14.66 3.32
C TYR A 214 6.97 15.09 2.15
N ASN A 215 5.67 15.27 2.36
CA ASN A 215 4.75 15.71 1.31
C ASN A 215 5.15 17.08 0.75
N LEU A 216 5.50 18.05 1.61
CA LEU A 216 5.97 19.36 1.18
C LEU A 216 7.24 19.25 0.33
N TRP A 217 8.18 18.40 0.74
CA TRP A 217 9.38 18.12 -0.05
C TRP A 217 9.05 17.53 -1.42
N ARG A 218 8.21 16.49 -1.48
CA ARG A 218 7.83 15.83 -2.74
C ARG A 218 7.03 16.74 -3.67
N LEU A 219 6.15 17.57 -3.12
CA LEU A 219 5.41 18.58 -3.90
C LEU A 219 6.36 19.65 -4.45
N THR A 220 7.32 20.12 -3.65
CA THR A 220 8.34 21.07 -4.11
C THR A 220 9.18 20.47 -5.24
N ASP A 221 9.65 19.24 -5.06
CA ASP A 221 10.40 18.49 -6.09
C ASP A 221 9.58 18.30 -7.37
N TYR A 222 8.29 17.96 -7.24
CA TYR A 222 7.37 17.85 -8.36
C TYR A 222 7.23 19.16 -9.15
N LEU A 223 7.00 20.29 -8.46
CA LEU A 223 6.87 21.60 -9.12
C LEU A 223 8.15 22.00 -9.86
N ILE A 224 9.31 21.68 -9.30
CA ILE A 224 10.60 21.93 -9.96
C ILE A 224 10.78 21.07 -11.19
N LYS A 225 10.42 19.78 -11.11
CA LYS A 225 10.49 18.87 -12.26
C LYS A 225 9.58 19.32 -13.39
N VAL A 226 8.35 19.74 -13.07
CA VAL A 226 7.43 20.32 -14.06
C VAL A 226 8.03 21.57 -14.70
N ALA A 227 8.67 22.44 -13.92
CA ALA A 227 9.32 23.64 -14.45
C ALA A 227 10.57 23.35 -15.31
N LEU A 228 11.23 22.22 -15.09
CA LEU A 228 12.43 21.78 -15.82
C LEU A 228 12.15 20.75 -16.93
N ASP A 229 10.88 20.39 -17.14
CA ASP A 229 10.47 19.31 -18.06
C ASP A 229 11.16 17.95 -17.74
N GLU A 230 11.36 17.67 -16.45
CA GLU A 230 11.95 16.43 -15.95
C GLU A 230 10.87 15.37 -15.66
N PRO A 231 11.11 14.08 -15.94
CA PRO A 231 10.16 13.02 -15.61
C PRO A 231 9.81 12.98 -14.12
N ILE A 232 8.53 12.89 -13.76
CA ILE A 232 8.06 12.90 -12.36
C ILE A 232 8.78 11.82 -11.52
N ARG A 233 8.97 10.64 -12.12
CA ARG A 233 9.59 9.46 -11.49
C ARG A 233 11.12 9.49 -11.46
N SER A 234 11.77 10.49 -12.07
CA SER A 234 13.22 10.64 -11.92
C SER A 234 13.58 10.88 -10.45
N PRO A 235 14.83 10.59 -10.03
CA PRO A 235 15.27 10.94 -8.68
C PRO A 235 14.99 12.41 -8.34
N PRO A 236 14.71 12.75 -7.07
CA PRO A 236 14.45 14.12 -6.69
C PRO A 236 15.58 15.07 -7.10
N VAL A 237 15.22 16.17 -7.78
CA VAL A 237 16.13 17.26 -8.17
C VAL A 237 16.62 17.99 -6.91
N ILE A 238 15.70 18.26 -5.98
CA ILE A 238 16.04 18.76 -4.65
C ILE A 238 16.09 17.58 -3.68
N THR A 239 17.24 17.37 -3.04
CA THR A 239 17.36 16.37 -1.98
C THR A 239 16.57 16.78 -0.73
N ALA A 240 16.09 15.80 0.03
CA ALA A 240 15.42 16.02 1.32
C ALA A 240 16.24 16.93 2.27
N LYS A 241 17.57 16.77 2.28
CA LYS A 241 18.49 17.58 3.09
C LYS A 241 18.52 19.04 2.66
N THR A 242 18.54 19.30 1.36
CA THR A 242 18.48 20.66 0.81
C THR A 242 17.14 21.31 1.15
N PHE A 243 16.05 20.58 0.99
CA PHE A 243 14.71 21.05 1.33
C PHE A 243 14.59 21.43 2.82
N VAL A 244 15.03 20.56 3.73
CA VAL A 244 14.96 20.83 5.19
C VAL A 244 15.80 22.04 5.60
N ARG A 245 16.95 22.26 4.94
CA ARG A 245 17.76 23.47 5.19
C ARG A 245 16.98 24.73 4.80
N ALA A 246 16.42 24.76 3.60
CA ALA A 246 15.63 25.90 3.13
C ALA A 246 14.40 26.15 4.02
N LEU A 247 13.67 25.08 4.39
CA LEU A 247 12.54 25.17 5.31
C LEU A 247 12.98 25.70 6.69
N GLY A 248 14.11 25.23 7.21
CA GLY A 248 14.65 25.66 8.49
C GLY A 248 15.07 27.13 8.49
N ASP A 249 15.68 27.61 7.42
CA ASP A 249 16.05 29.02 7.26
C ASP A 249 14.80 29.90 7.16
N PHE A 250 13.81 29.50 6.35
CA PHE A 250 12.51 30.19 6.27
C PHE A 250 11.84 30.29 7.65
N LEU A 251 11.73 29.18 8.40
CA LEU A 251 11.07 29.19 9.70
C LEU A 251 11.78 30.07 10.75
N ARG A 252 13.10 30.29 10.62
CA ARG A 252 13.87 31.20 11.51
C ARG A 252 13.67 32.67 11.20
N GLU A 253 13.27 33.02 9.98
CA GLU A 253 12.98 34.41 9.60
C GLU A 253 11.62 34.88 10.13
N PHE A 254 10.68 33.94 10.37
CA PHE A 254 9.33 34.23 10.85
C PHE A 254 9.09 33.96 12.34
N GLY A 255 9.99 33.23 13.02
CA GLY A 255 9.90 32.88 14.44
C GLY A 255 10.79 33.75 15.33
#